data_AF-A0A357Z9M9-F1
#
_entry.id   AF-A0A357Z9M9-F1
#
_cell.length_a   1.000
_cell.length_b   1.000
_cell.length_c   1.000
_cell.angle_alpha   90.00
_cell.angle_beta   90.00
_cell.angle_gamma   90.00
#
_symmetry.space_group_name_H-M   'P 1'
#
loop_
_entity.id
_entity.type
_entity.pdbx_description
1 polymer ?
#
loop_
_entity_poly.entity_id
_entity_poly.type
_entity_poly.pdbx_seq_one_letter_code
_entity_poly.pdbx_strand_id
1 'polypeptide(L)'
;FNTKQYHDWVSQESILDKLAPIKKSDEVIEVAVPLVPQPLKVGIGLHDSSAALVPYIHSFQAPYVLISTGTWCISLNPFNQSVLTEAELKQDCLCYISYTGNPIKASRLFAG
;
A
#
# COMPACT_ATOMS: atom_id res chain seq x y z
N PHE A 1 1.22 1.81 -15.77
CA PHE A 1 1.13 1.34 -14.36
C PHE A 1 2.31 0.46 -13.90
N ASN A 2 3.47 0.43 -14.59
CA ASN A 2 4.51 -0.61 -14.39
C ASN A 2 5.88 -0.08 -13.95
N THR A 3 6.06 1.23 -13.80
CA THR A 3 7.37 1.84 -13.52
C THR A 3 7.68 2.00 -12.03
N LYS A 4 6.70 1.75 -11.13
CA LYS A 4 6.80 2.04 -9.68
C LYS A 4 7.25 3.47 -9.37
N GLN A 5 6.88 4.41 -10.23
CA GLN A 5 7.14 5.84 -10.07
C GLN A 5 5.82 6.60 -10.00
N TYR A 6 5.90 7.85 -9.56
CA TYR A 6 4.80 8.80 -9.78
C TYR A 6 4.48 8.90 -11.28
N HIS A 7 3.22 9.19 -11.58
CA HIS A 7 2.81 9.46 -12.96
C HIS A 7 3.45 10.77 -13.44
N ASP A 8 3.76 10.84 -14.74
CA ASP A 8 4.44 11.98 -15.38
C ASP A 8 3.79 13.35 -15.11
N TRP A 9 2.48 13.40 -14.85
CA TRP A 9 1.81 14.67 -14.55
C TRP A 9 2.30 15.29 -13.23
N VAL A 10 2.74 14.48 -12.26
CA VAL A 10 3.22 14.96 -10.95
C VAL A 10 4.48 15.82 -11.09
N SER A 11 5.38 15.44 -12.01
CA SER A 11 6.57 16.25 -12.32
C SER A 11 6.21 17.43 -13.23
N GLN A 12 5.35 17.24 -14.23
CA GLN A 12 4.89 18.32 -15.13
C GLN A 12 4.25 19.48 -14.36
N GLU A 13 3.47 19.18 -13.32
CA GLU A 13 2.82 20.17 -12.47
C GLU A 13 3.73 20.70 -11.33
N SER A 14 5.03 20.35 -11.32
CA SER A 14 6.00 20.76 -10.29
C SER A 14 5.56 20.41 -8.86
N ILE A 15 4.84 19.30 -8.69
CA ILE A 15 4.37 18.80 -7.39
C ILE A 15 5.43 17.90 -6.76
N LEU A 16 6.23 17.20 -7.58
CA LEU A 16 7.21 16.22 -7.11
C LEU A 16 8.16 16.79 -6.04
N ASP A 17 8.65 18.02 -6.23
CA ASP A 17 9.59 18.67 -5.30
C ASP A 17 8.95 19.06 -3.96
N LYS A 18 7.62 19.01 -3.87
CA LYS A 18 6.86 19.28 -2.63
C LYS A 18 6.56 18.00 -1.85
N LEU A 19 6.78 16.83 -2.44
CA LEU A 19 6.53 15.54 -1.80
C LEU A 19 7.75 15.10 -1.00
N ALA A 20 7.49 14.42 0.12
CA ALA A 20 8.55 13.78 0.89
C ALA A 20 9.25 12.68 0.07
N PRO A 21 10.55 12.42 0.30
CA PRO A 21 11.24 11.33 -0.37
C PRO A 21 10.58 9.98 -0.04
N ILE A 22 10.43 9.14 -1.06
CA ILE A 22 9.88 7.78 -0.87
C ILE A 22 10.89 6.95 -0.09
N LYS A 23 10.40 6.28 0.96
CA LYS A 23 11.15 5.36 1.82
C LYS A 23 10.45 4.00 1.83
N LYS A 24 11.21 2.94 2.10
CA LYS A 24 10.62 1.59 2.16
C LYS A 24 9.82 1.42 3.45
N SER A 25 8.71 0.68 3.38
CA SER A 25 7.83 0.48 4.54
C SER A 25 8.46 -0.40 5.64
N ASP A 26 9.52 -1.15 5.32
CA ASP A 26 10.30 -1.96 6.27
C ASP A 26 11.54 -1.22 6.82
N GLU A 27 11.75 0.04 6.43
CA GLU A 27 12.83 0.88 6.95
C GLU A 27 12.48 1.42 8.34
N VAL A 28 13.52 1.52 9.18
CA VAL A 28 13.44 2.08 10.53
C VAL A 28 14.41 3.24 10.62
N ILE A 29 13.94 4.36 11.14
CA ILE A 29 14.74 5.55 11.40
C ILE A 29 14.90 5.77 12.91
N GLU A 30 16.01 6.38 13.31
CA GLU A 30 16.23 6.79 14.69
C GLU A 30 15.83 8.25 14.86
N VAL A 31 14.92 8.52 15.80
CA VAL A 31 14.38 9.85 16.07
C VAL A 31 14.74 10.24 17.49
N ALA A 32 15.47 11.35 17.63
CA ALA A 32 15.69 11.97 18.93
C ALA A 32 14.42 12.72 19.35
N VAL A 33 13.79 12.28 20.45
CA VAL A 33 12.59 12.92 21.00
C VAL A 33 12.97 13.64 22.28
N PRO A 34 12.59 14.92 22.46
CA PRO A 34 12.80 15.62 23.72
C PRO A 34 12.23 14.79 24.88
N LEU A 35 12.96 14.70 26.00
CA LEU A 35 12.61 13.91 27.19
C LEU A 35 12.86 12.39 27.09
N VAL A 36 13.34 11.87 25.95
CA VAL A 36 13.77 10.46 25.83
C VAL A 36 15.32 10.40 25.78
N PRO A 37 15.99 9.68 26.69
CA PRO A 37 17.46 9.66 26.77
C PRO A 37 18.16 9.01 25.57
N GLN A 38 17.47 8.12 24.85
CA GLN A 38 18.01 7.39 23.71
C GLN A 38 17.11 7.62 22.48
N PRO A 39 17.68 7.67 21.26
CA PRO A 39 16.88 7.76 20.05
C PRO A 39 15.87 6.62 19.96
N LEU A 40 14.64 6.95 19.58
CA LEU A 40 13.59 5.97 19.35
C LEU A 40 13.67 5.42 17.93
N LYS A 41 13.52 4.10 17.79
CA LYS A 41 13.35 3.44 16.49
C LYS A 41 11.92 3.58 16.02
N VAL A 42 11.72 4.26 14.90
CA VAL A 42 10.40 4.56 14.32
C VAL A 42 10.36 4.01 12.90
N GLY A 43 9.33 3.21 12.58
CA GLY A 43 9.11 2.76 11.21
C GLY A 43 8.59 3.89 10.32
N ILE A 44 8.85 3.83 9.01
CA ILE A 44 8.32 4.80 8.04
C ILE A 44 6.79 4.84 8.01
N GLY A 45 6.16 3.71 8.36
CA GLY A 45 4.72 3.55 8.30
C GLY A 45 4.25 3.03 6.95
N LEU A 46 2.94 2.80 6.88
CA LEU A 46 2.27 2.24 5.71
C LEU A 46 0.79 2.62 5.71
N HIS A 47 0.15 2.49 4.55
CA HIS A 47 -1.29 2.69 4.43
C HIS A 47 -2.06 1.64 5.25
N ASP A 48 -3.16 2.05 5.89
CA ASP A 48 -3.92 1.23 6.84
C ASP A 48 -4.36 -0.12 6.25
N SER A 49 -4.96 -0.12 5.06
CA SER A 49 -5.38 -1.37 4.40
C SER A 49 -4.19 -2.28 4.05
N SER A 50 -3.02 -1.72 3.76
CA SER A 50 -1.80 -2.50 3.55
C SER A 50 -1.28 -3.09 4.86
N ALA A 51 -1.49 -2.39 5.98
CA ALA A 51 -1.08 -2.84 7.31
C ALA A 51 -1.95 -3.99 7.79
N ALA A 52 -3.26 -3.90 7.57
CA ALA A 52 -4.20 -4.96 7.87
C ALA A 52 -3.83 -6.29 7.20
N LEU A 53 -3.17 -6.26 6.04
CA LEU A 53 -2.78 -7.46 5.29
C LEU A 53 -1.50 -8.15 5.80
N VAL A 54 -0.62 -7.43 6.52
CA VAL A 54 0.66 -7.94 7.03
C VAL A 54 0.53 -9.25 7.81
N PRO A 55 -0.37 -9.40 8.81
CA PRO A 55 -0.47 -10.65 9.56
C PRO A 55 -0.90 -11.82 8.68
N TYR A 56 -1.78 -11.62 7.69
CA TYR A 56 -2.25 -12.67 6.80
C TYR A 56 -1.15 -13.15 5.85
N ILE A 57 -0.36 -12.22 5.29
CA ILE A 57 0.77 -12.58 4.40
C ILE A 57 1.79 -13.44 5.13
N HIS A 58 2.04 -13.15 6.42
CA HIS A 58 3.00 -13.92 7.21
C HIS A 58 2.45 -15.26 7.72
N SER A 59 1.13 -15.36 7.94
CA SER A 59 0.51 -16.52 8.59
C SER A 59 0.08 -17.61 7.61
N PHE A 60 -0.20 -17.26 6.36
CA PHE A 60 -0.75 -18.20 5.36
C PHE A 60 0.18 -18.34 4.16
N GLN A 61 0.54 -19.58 3.83
CA GLN A 61 1.35 -19.88 2.64
C GLN A 61 0.53 -20.29 1.41
N ALA A 62 -0.67 -20.85 1.62
CA ALA A 62 -1.56 -21.19 0.51
C ALA A 62 -2.22 -19.94 -0.07
N PRO A 63 -2.54 -19.89 -1.38
CA PRO A 63 -3.26 -18.76 -1.97
C PRO A 63 -4.62 -18.51 -1.30
N TYR A 64 -4.92 -17.25 -1.01
CA TYR A 64 -6.15 -16.80 -0.38
C TYR A 64 -6.61 -15.44 -0.93
N VAL A 65 -7.87 -15.10 -0.66
CA VAL A 65 -8.43 -13.76 -0.84
C VAL A 65 -8.87 -13.25 0.52
N LEU A 66 -8.42 -12.07 0.91
CA LEU A 66 -8.89 -11.40 2.12
C LEU A 66 -10.11 -10.56 1.77
N ILE A 67 -11.22 -10.76 2.47
CA ILE A 67 -12.44 -9.97 2.30
C ILE A 67 -12.63 -9.10 3.54
N SER A 68 -12.47 -7.79 3.37
CA SER A 68 -12.86 -6.81 4.39
C SER A 68 -14.33 -6.45 4.19
N THR A 69 -15.11 -6.52 5.26
CA THR A 69 -16.54 -6.22 5.25
C THR A 69 -16.81 -4.99 6.11
N GLY A 70 -17.27 -3.92 5.48
CA GLY A 70 -17.76 -2.69 6.11
C GLY A 70 -18.66 -1.97 5.11
N THR A 71 -18.69 -0.63 5.12
CA THR A 71 -19.42 0.17 4.10
C THR A 71 -19.06 -0.22 2.67
N TRP A 72 -17.77 -0.54 2.47
CA TRP A 72 -17.27 -1.17 1.26
C TRP A 72 -16.84 -2.59 1.58
N CYS A 73 -17.31 -3.53 0.78
CA CYS A 73 -16.73 -4.87 0.72
C CYS A 73 -15.51 -4.81 -0.20
N ILE A 74 -14.32 -5.07 0.35
CA ILE A 74 -13.07 -5.03 -0.40
C ILE A 74 -12.46 -6.42 -0.41
N SER A 75 -12.25 -6.98 -1.61
CA SER A 75 -11.57 -8.25 -1.80
C SER A 75 -10.14 -7.99 -2.23
N LEU A 76 -9.15 -8.44 -1.45
CA LEU A 76 -7.73 -8.29 -1.73
C LEU A 76 -7.12 -9.64 -2.10
N ASN A 77 -6.47 -9.69 -3.27
CA ASN A 77 -5.75 -10.87 -3.75
C ASN A 77 -4.25 -10.56 -3.85
N PRO A 78 -3.43 -10.92 -2.84
CA PRO A 78 -1.99 -10.67 -2.86
C PRO A 78 -1.21 -11.55 -3.86
N PHE A 79 -1.84 -12.59 -4.41
CA PHE A 79 -1.20 -13.55 -5.32
C PHE A 79 -1.39 -13.16 -6.80
N ASN A 80 -2.26 -12.20 -7.09
CA ASN A 80 -2.46 -11.69 -8.44
C ASN A 80 -1.46 -10.55 -8.74
N GLN A 81 -0.42 -10.88 -9.51
CA GLN A 81 0.63 -9.94 -9.94
C GLN A 81 0.39 -9.35 -11.33
N SER A 82 -0.78 -9.61 -11.95
CA SER A 82 -1.12 -8.99 -13.23
C SER A 82 -1.30 -7.48 -13.09
N VAL A 83 -0.84 -6.73 -14.09
CA VAL A 83 -0.99 -5.27 -14.12
C VAL A 83 -2.47 -4.91 -14.12
N LEU A 84 -2.83 -3.83 -13.42
CA LEU A 84 -4.19 -3.28 -13.45
C LEU A 84 -4.50 -2.77 -14.86
N THR A 85 -5.59 -3.26 -15.43
CA THR A 85 -6.08 -2.83 -16.74
C THR A 85 -7.10 -1.70 -16.62
N GLU A 86 -7.30 -0.96 -17.70
CA GLU A 86 -8.32 0.10 -17.74
C GLU A 86 -9.74 -0.45 -17.56
N ALA A 87 -10.02 -1.64 -18.09
CA ALA A 87 -11.32 -2.31 -17.93
C ALA A 87 -11.59 -2.67 -16.46
N GLU A 88 -10.59 -3.23 -15.76
CA GLU A 88 -10.68 -3.53 -14.33
C GLU A 88 -10.86 -2.25 -13.50
N LEU A 89 -10.14 -1.17 -13.84
CA LEU A 89 -10.29 0.12 -13.17
C LEU A 89 -11.72 0.68 -13.32
N LYS A 90 -12.33 0.55 -14.50
CA LYS A 90 -13.74 0.92 -14.74
C LYS A 90 -14.74 0.07 -13.93
N GLN A 91 -14.32 -1.10 -13.47
CA GLN A 91 -15.10 -2.00 -12.60
C GLN A 91 -14.74 -1.81 -11.12
N ASP A 92 -14.15 -0.67 -10.76
CA ASP A 92 -13.75 -0.32 -9.40
C ASP A 92 -12.71 -1.26 -8.77
N CYS A 93 -11.87 -1.87 -9.62
CA CYS A 93 -10.65 -2.53 -9.15
C CYS A 93 -9.52 -1.52 -8.99
N LEU A 94 -8.78 -1.67 -7.89
CA LEU A 94 -7.62 -0.86 -7.55
C LEU A 94 -6.39 -1.74 -7.34
N CYS A 95 -5.23 -1.09 -7.22
CA CYS A 95 -3.98 -1.73 -6.85
C CYS A 95 -3.39 -1.05 -5.61
N TYR A 96 -3.32 -1.80 -4.51
CA TYR A 96 -2.64 -1.40 -3.29
C TYR A 96 -1.16 -1.83 -3.33
N ILE A 97 -0.35 -1.31 -2.42
CA ILE A 97 1.08 -1.65 -2.29
C ILE A 97 1.30 -2.37 -0.95
N SER A 98 1.90 -3.56 -0.99
CA SER A 98 2.26 -4.32 0.21
C SER A 98 3.41 -3.65 0.98
N TYR A 99 3.67 -4.11 2.22
CA TYR A 99 4.83 -3.64 2.99
C TYR A 99 6.19 -3.93 2.31
N THR A 100 6.22 -4.90 1.38
CA THR A 100 7.39 -5.24 0.56
C THR A 100 7.44 -4.49 -0.78
N GLY A 101 6.50 -3.59 -1.04
CA GLY A 101 6.44 -2.83 -2.28
C GLY A 101 5.87 -3.59 -3.49
N ASN A 102 5.16 -4.70 -3.25
CA ASN A 102 4.51 -5.49 -4.29
C ASN A 102 3.06 -5.04 -4.50
N PRO A 103 2.57 -5.03 -5.75
CA PRO A 103 1.18 -4.70 -6.03
C PRO A 103 0.24 -5.78 -5.46
N ILE A 104 -0.90 -5.33 -4.92
CA ILE A 104 -2.01 -6.17 -4.46
C ILE A 104 -3.25 -5.69 -5.18
N LYS A 105 -3.77 -6.52 -6.08
CA LYS A 105 -5.01 -6.20 -6.79
C LYS A 105 -6.19 -6.37 -5.83
N ALA A 106 -7.09 -5.39 -5.85
CA ALA A 106 -8.28 -5.40 -5.03
C ALA A 106 -9.50 -5.00 -5.85
N SER A 107 -10.64 -5.63 -5.59
CA SER A 107 -11.94 -5.18 -6.08
C SER A 107 -12.75 -4.61 -4.94
N ARG A 108 -13.55 -3.60 -5.23
CA ARG A 108 -14.44 -2.96 -4.25
C ARG A 108 -15.88 -3.08 -4.70
N LEU A 109 -16.75 -3.35 -3.74
CA LEU A 109 -18.19 -3.38 -3.92
C LEU A 109 -18.82 -2.53 -2.81
N PHE A 110 -19.63 -1.55 -3.20
CA PHE A 110 -20.42 -0.80 -2.24
C PHE A 110 -21.60 -1.66 -1.79
N ALA A 111 -21.65 -2.02 -0.50
CA ALA A 111 -22.62 -2.97 0.03
C ALA A 111 -23.31 -2.53 1.32
N GLY A 112 -23.06 -1.31 1.83
CA GLY A 112 -23.84 -0.69 2.93
C GLY A 112 -23.02 0.05 3.97
#